data_AF-A0A1F5HS30-F1
#
_entry.id   AF-A0A1F5HS30-F1
#
_cell.length_a   1.000
_cell.length_b   1.000
_cell.length_c   1.000
_cell.angle_alpha   90.00
_cell.angle_beta   90.00
_cell.angle_gamma   90.00
#
_symmetry.space_group_name_H-M   'P 1'
#
loop_
_entity.id
_entity.type
_entity.pdbx_description
1 polymer ?
#
loop_
_entity_poly.entity_id
_entity_poly.type
_entity_poly.pdbx_seq_one_letter_code
_entity_poly.pdbx_strand_id
1 'polypeptide(L)'
;MYLGQLGMDYAQESLRELLSEYGYTGNRPEILFGIYDFLANESDEALVHGIRAYELSGHDIERVAKLINPDRLVAYIIDVTDETETLANLQEKLFYASDIRSQFSGLGSMGSRYRSRSAQKSNCANSIVELGLEINSRLAEIDPHNAEVLKSYDFKEWSGLYNMRRQALQIAVLAQQHLTEASEETLRILSIYDSLTGTADIRGLDYDVLDAFMRKKLDLGKPSSDGKIPDAFKADAYYEDRRVFGGINREQEWRMRHFGRQRKDWELHQEYRDQSQERREEDQAKLEDDYRRMIEDPWAYYSSQLELLGLTKEMTLAEAKRAFRREVHKYSSAFNTLFNTSPEYTASQEAAKAVLSAWESVSALYKAKEAAEASTTV
;
A
#
# COMPACT_ATOMS: atom_id res chain seq x y z
N MET A 1 49.27 -11.90 -8.36
CA MET A 1 48.53 -10.99 -7.45
C MET A 1 49.30 -10.65 -6.18
N TYR A 2 50.42 -11.32 -5.84
CA TYR A 2 51.18 -11.07 -4.60
C TYR A 2 52.28 -9.97 -4.68
N LEU A 3 52.85 -9.68 -5.85
CA LEU A 3 53.97 -8.72 -5.97
C LEU A 3 53.55 -7.23 -5.86
N GLY A 4 52.31 -6.89 -6.26
CA GLY A 4 51.82 -5.50 -6.18
C GLY A 4 51.40 -5.08 -4.77
N GLN A 5 50.96 -6.04 -3.94
CA GLN A 5 50.51 -5.80 -2.58
C GLN A 5 51.72 -5.59 -1.65
N LEU A 6 52.72 -6.48 -1.75
CA LEU A 6 54.04 -6.32 -1.10
C LEU A 6 54.72 -4.97 -1.41
N GLY A 7 54.55 -4.44 -2.63
CA GLY A 7 55.10 -3.15 -3.03
C GLY A 7 54.38 -1.94 -2.42
N MET A 8 53.06 -2.02 -2.22
CA MET A 8 52.27 -0.96 -1.58
C MET A 8 52.49 -0.95 -0.07
N ASP A 9 52.55 -2.13 0.56
CA ASP A 9 52.83 -2.26 1.98
C ASP A 9 54.23 -1.69 2.31
N TYR A 10 55.24 -2.00 1.47
CA TYR A 10 56.58 -1.41 1.60
C TYR A 10 56.60 0.11 1.40
N ALA A 11 55.81 0.64 0.46
CA ALA A 11 55.71 2.08 0.22
C ALA A 11 55.00 2.81 1.37
N GLN A 12 53.99 2.19 1.99
CA GLN A 12 53.32 2.67 3.21
C GLN A 12 54.28 2.72 4.39
N GLU A 13 55.02 1.63 4.61
CA GLU A 13 56.00 1.55 5.69
C GLU A 13 57.16 2.55 5.49
N SER A 14 57.65 2.71 4.26
CA SER A 14 58.68 3.70 3.92
C SER A 14 58.21 5.15 4.10
N LEU A 15 56.98 5.48 3.68
CA LEU A 15 56.42 6.82 3.89
C LEU A 15 56.23 7.11 5.39
N ARG A 16 55.82 6.09 6.16
CA ARG A 16 55.68 6.20 7.61
C ARG A 16 57.01 6.49 8.28
N GLU A 17 58.05 5.73 7.95
CA GLU A 17 59.41 5.98 8.47
C GLU A 17 59.85 7.40 8.14
N LEU A 18 59.70 7.83 6.88
CA LEU A 18 60.05 9.20 6.46
C LEU A 18 59.26 10.29 7.20
N LEU A 19 57.96 10.11 7.41
CA LEU A 19 57.15 11.07 8.16
C LEU A 19 57.52 11.10 9.64
N SER A 20 57.79 9.93 10.24
CA SER A 20 58.19 9.84 11.65
C SER A 20 59.59 10.41 11.91
N GLU A 21 60.51 10.26 10.95
CA GLU A 21 61.90 10.67 11.08
C GLU A 21 62.10 12.16 10.73
N TYR A 22 61.40 12.66 9.71
CA TYR A 22 61.60 14.02 9.20
C TYR A 22 60.41 14.97 9.41
N GLY A 23 59.19 14.45 9.55
CA GLY A 23 57.96 15.24 9.65
C GLY A 23 57.65 16.06 8.39
N TYR A 24 56.47 15.89 7.78
CA TYR A 24 56.06 16.80 6.71
C TYR A 24 55.50 18.11 7.27
N THR A 25 56.29 19.19 7.18
CA THR A 25 55.92 20.53 7.67
C THR A 25 55.22 21.43 6.64
N GLY A 26 55.16 21.00 5.38
CA GLY A 26 54.60 21.78 4.29
C GLY A 26 53.09 22.05 4.40
N ASN A 27 52.63 23.09 3.70
CA ASN A 27 51.24 23.58 3.71
C ASN A 27 50.48 23.27 2.41
N ARG A 28 51.01 22.44 1.50
CA ARG A 28 50.33 22.18 0.22
C ARG A 28 49.18 21.18 0.45
N PRO A 29 47.90 21.57 0.26
CA PRO A 29 46.77 20.71 0.55
C PRO A 29 46.80 19.39 -0.23
N GLU A 30 47.26 19.40 -1.48
CA GLU A 30 47.29 18.20 -2.33
C GLU A 30 48.19 17.11 -1.76
N ILE A 31 49.32 17.51 -1.17
CA ILE A 31 50.27 16.59 -0.55
C ILE A 31 49.71 16.09 0.79
N LEU A 32 49.11 16.98 1.58
CA LEU A 32 48.49 16.62 2.87
C LEU A 32 47.32 15.65 2.69
N PHE A 33 46.46 15.87 1.69
CA PHE A 33 45.41 14.92 1.31
C PHE A 33 45.99 13.58 0.87
N GLY A 34 47.09 13.57 0.11
CA GLY A 34 47.77 12.34 -0.30
C GLY A 34 48.35 11.57 0.89
N ILE A 35 48.95 12.26 1.86
CA ILE A 35 49.46 11.66 3.11
C ILE A 35 48.30 11.06 3.91
N TYR A 36 47.21 11.81 4.08
CA TYR A 36 46.01 11.31 4.76
C TYR A 36 45.50 10.05 4.08
N ASP A 37 45.22 10.10 2.77
CA ASP A 37 44.54 9.01 2.06
C ASP A 37 45.35 7.71 2.05
N PHE A 38 46.67 7.84 2.05
CA PHE A 38 47.60 6.71 2.04
C PHE A 38 47.77 6.05 3.42
N LEU A 39 47.54 6.79 4.51
CA LEU A 39 47.76 6.36 5.90
C LEU A 39 46.49 6.34 6.77
N ALA A 40 45.32 6.66 6.20
CA ALA A 40 44.07 6.97 6.92
C ALA A 40 43.64 5.91 7.95
N ASN A 41 43.89 4.64 7.66
CA ASN A 41 43.45 3.50 8.47
C ASN A 41 44.42 3.14 9.61
N GLU A 42 45.56 3.83 9.74
CA GLU A 42 46.67 3.33 10.57
C GLU A 42 47.26 4.35 11.56
N SER A 43 46.88 5.64 11.51
CA SER A 43 47.46 6.67 12.36
C SER A 43 46.55 7.87 12.61
N ASP A 44 46.58 8.42 13.83
CA ASP A 44 45.95 9.70 14.16
C ASP A 44 46.65 10.89 13.50
N GLU A 45 47.96 10.76 13.26
CA GLU A 45 48.75 11.78 12.57
C GLU A 45 48.28 11.97 11.12
N ALA A 46 47.84 10.90 10.47
CA ALA A 46 47.24 10.97 9.15
C ALA A 46 45.97 11.85 9.17
N LEU A 47 45.10 11.67 10.17
CA LEU A 47 43.89 12.49 10.32
C LEU A 47 44.24 13.97 10.52
N VAL A 48 45.26 14.29 11.32
CA VAL A 48 45.72 15.68 11.49
C VAL A 48 46.14 16.30 10.15
N HIS A 49 46.83 15.54 9.29
CA HIS A 49 47.16 16.00 7.94
C HIS A 49 45.91 16.20 7.08
N GLY A 50 44.92 15.31 7.16
CA GLY A 50 43.65 15.42 6.46
C GLY A 50 42.86 16.67 6.87
N ILE A 51 42.72 16.92 8.17
CA ILE A 51 42.07 18.11 8.72
C ILE A 51 42.79 19.37 8.24
N ARG A 52 44.11 19.41 8.39
CA ARG A 52 44.91 20.56 7.93
C ARG A 52 44.77 20.79 6.42
N ALA A 53 44.69 19.72 5.62
CA ALA A 53 44.48 19.83 4.18
C ALA A 53 43.13 20.48 3.85
N TYR A 54 42.07 20.04 4.53
CA TYR A 54 40.71 20.56 4.37
C TYR A 54 40.59 22.03 4.77
N GLU A 55 41.17 22.41 5.91
CA GLU A 55 41.20 23.81 6.35
C GLU A 55 41.99 24.70 5.37
N LEU A 56 43.17 24.26 4.94
CA LEU A 56 44.03 25.03 4.03
C LEU A 56 43.48 25.12 2.60
N SER A 57 42.64 24.18 2.17
CA SER A 57 41.99 24.22 0.86
C SER A 57 40.76 25.13 0.82
N GLY A 58 40.38 25.76 1.94
CA GLY A 58 39.13 26.51 2.04
C GLY A 58 37.92 25.59 1.99
N HIS A 59 38.00 24.45 2.68
CA HIS A 59 36.92 23.48 2.83
C HIS A 59 36.51 22.77 1.52
N ASP A 60 37.49 22.44 0.66
CA ASP A 60 37.27 21.80 -0.64
C ASP A 60 36.70 20.38 -0.55
N ILE A 61 35.37 20.27 -0.57
CA ILE A 61 34.62 19.00 -0.57
C ILE A 61 34.85 18.17 -1.85
N GLU A 62 35.24 18.78 -2.98
CA GLU A 62 35.50 18.02 -4.20
C GLU A 62 36.77 17.18 -4.08
N ARG A 63 37.75 17.71 -3.36
CA ARG A 63 38.98 16.97 -3.07
C ARG A 63 38.73 15.84 -2.09
N VAL A 64 37.93 16.08 -1.05
CA VAL A 64 37.51 15.05 -0.07
C VAL A 64 36.77 13.91 -0.77
N ALA A 65 35.85 14.22 -1.69
CA ALA A 65 35.07 13.22 -2.41
C ALA A 65 35.91 12.29 -3.32
N LYS A 66 37.14 12.67 -3.64
CA LYS A 66 38.07 11.88 -4.48
C LYS A 66 39.01 10.99 -3.67
N LEU A 67 38.95 11.03 -2.34
CA LEU A 67 39.78 10.20 -1.46
C LEU A 67 39.33 8.74 -1.52
N ILE A 68 40.29 7.83 -1.38
CA ILE A 68 40.06 6.39 -1.27
C ILE A 68 39.47 6.07 0.12
N ASN A 69 39.94 6.73 1.18
CA ASN A 69 39.54 6.50 2.57
C ASN A 69 38.99 7.78 3.24
N PRO A 70 37.82 8.30 2.84
CA PRO A 70 37.30 9.57 3.35
C PRO A 70 36.74 9.52 4.78
N ASP A 71 36.41 8.34 5.31
CA ASP A 71 35.58 8.15 6.52
C ASP A 71 35.93 9.06 7.71
N ARG A 72 37.17 9.03 8.21
CA ARG A 72 37.54 9.81 9.40
C ARG A 72 37.50 11.32 9.15
N LEU A 73 37.83 11.76 7.94
CA LEU A 73 37.76 13.17 7.58
C LEU A 73 36.32 13.62 7.37
N VAL A 74 35.44 12.77 6.83
CA VAL A 74 34.01 13.06 6.70
C VAL A 74 33.34 13.20 8.07
N ALA A 75 33.66 12.32 9.03
CA ALA A 75 33.19 12.43 10.40
C ALA A 75 33.59 13.78 11.02
N TYR A 76 34.85 14.20 10.83
CA TYR A 76 35.29 15.53 11.26
C TYR A 76 34.47 16.66 10.60
N ILE A 77 34.23 16.59 9.28
CA ILE A 77 33.47 17.62 8.55
C ILE A 77 32.03 17.72 9.09
N ILE A 78 31.40 16.58 9.40
CA ILE A 78 30.07 16.53 10.02
C ILE A 78 30.07 17.29 11.36
N ASP A 79 31.06 17.04 12.20
CA ASP A 79 31.15 17.63 13.55
C ASP A 79 31.41 19.13 13.55
N VAL A 80 32.11 19.66 12.54
CA VAL A 80 32.53 21.09 12.52
C VAL A 80 31.68 21.98 11.62
N THR A 81 30.85 21.40 10.76
CA THR A 81 30.01 22.15 9.81
C THR A 81 28.57 22.11 10.26
N ASP A 82 27.90 23.25 10.44
CA ASP A 82 26.45 23.32 10.70
C ASP A 82 25.62 23.35 9.39
N GLU A 83 26.24 23.73 8.28
CA GLU A 83 25.61 23.89 6.97
C GLU A 83 25.18 22.55 6.35
N THR A 84 23.87 22.30 6.37
CA THR A 84 23.30 21.05 5.82
C THR A 84 23.52 20.93 4.31
N GLU A 85 23.54 22.05 3.57
CA GLU A 85 23.80 22.07 2.13
C GLU A 85 25.22 21.57 1.80
N THR A 86 26.22 21.95 2.60
CA THR A 86 27.60 21.49 2.44
C THR A 86 27.71 19.97 2.64
N LEU A 87 27.02 19.42 3.65
CA LEU A 87 26.97 17.97 3.87
C LEU A 87 26.27 17.23 2.73
N ALA A 88 25.14 17.76 2.23
CA ALA A 88 24.40 17.17 1.12
C ALA A 88 25.24 17.15 -0.17
N ASN A 89 25.93 18.25 -0.47
CA ASN A 89 26.83 18.34 -1.63
C ASN A 89 28.00 17.37 -1.54
N LEU A 90 28.58 17.19 -0.33
CA LEU A 90 29.65 16.22 -0.12
C LEU A 90 29.14 14.78 -0.31
N GLN A 91 27.97 14.44 0.25
CA GLN A 91 27.35 13.13 0.08
C GLN A 91 27.09 12.81 -1.39
N GLU A 92 26.53 13.76 -2.14
CA GLU A 92 26.27 13.62 -3.56
C GLU A 92 27.56 13.37 -4.36
N LYS A 93 28.61 14.16 -4.10
CA LYS A 93 29.91 14.02 -4.77
C LYS A 93 30.56 12.66 -4.46
N LEU A 94 30.58 12.23 -3.20
CA LEU A 94 31.06 10.91 -2.80
C LEU A 94 30.29 9.81 -3.53
N PHE A 95 28.96 9.93 -3.57
CA PHE A 95 28.10 8.97 -4.24
C PHE A 95 28.41 8.85 -5.73
N TYR A 96 28.54 9.98 -6.45
CA TYR A 96 28.85 9.96 -7.89
C TYR A 96 30.29 9.57 -8.23
N ALA A 97 31.22 9.72 -7.28
CA ALA A 97 32.59 9.22 -7.38
C ALA A 97 32.70 7.72 -7.08
N SER A 98 31.69 7.13 -6.43
CA SER A 98 31.67 5.72 -6.03
C SER A 98 31.10 4.77 -7.08
N ASP A 99 31.41 3.48 -6.94
CA ASP A 99 30.79 2.40 -7.72
C ASP A 99 29.29 2.22 -7.40
N ILE A 100 28.79 2.78 -6.28
CA ILE A 100 27.39 2.69 -5.88
C ILE A 100 26.50 3.38 -6.93
N ARG A 101 27.02 4.41 -7.61
CA ARG A 101 26.34 5.07 -8.74
C ARG A 101 25.85 4.10 -9.81
N SER A 102 26.57 2.99 -10.06
CA SER A 102 26.16 1.97 -11.03
C SER A 102 24.80 1.33 -10.71
N GLN A 103 24.33 1.43 -9.46
CA GLN A 103 22.98 1.01 -9.08
C GLN A 103 21.89 1.90 -9.70
N PHE A 104 22.14 3.20 -9.95
CA PHE A 104 21.17 4.09 -10.62
C PHE A 104 20.95 3.78 -12.10
N SER A 105 21.97 3.23 -12.78
CA SER A 105 21.87 2.91 -14.21
C SER A 105 21.03 1.67 -14.50
N GLY A 106 20.55 0.96 -13.46
CA GLY A 106 19.72 -0.24 -13.60
C GLY A 106 20.50 -1.51 -13.92
N LEU A 107 21.81 -1.38 -14.22
CA LEU A 107 22.70 -2.52 -14.47
C LEU A 107 23.10 -3.25 -13.17
N GLY A 108 22.98 -2.59 -12.02
CA GLY A 108 23.19 -3.21 -10.70
C GLY A 108 22.14 -4.27 -10.31
N SER A 109 20.97 -4.26 -10.95
CA SER A 109 19.86 -5.20 -10.67
C SER A 109 20.15 -6.66 -11.10
N MET A 110 21.26 -6.93 -11.78
CA MET A 110 21.66 -8.30 -12.16
C MET A 110 22.37 -9.07 -11.03
N GLY A 111 22.44 -8.49 -9.82
CA GLY A 111 22.92 -9.14 -8.61
C GLY A 111 24.42 -8.97 -8.37
N SER A 112 24.84 -9.37 -7.16
CA SER A 112 26.21 -9.22 -6.62
C SER A 112 27.31 -9.75 -7.57
N ARG A 113 26.99 -10.70 -8.46
CA ARG A 113 27.93 -11.31 -9.42
C ARG A 113 28.42 -10.36 -10.54
N TYR A 114 27.74 -9.24 -10.78
CA TYR A 114 28.12 -8.27 -11.80
C TYR A 114 28.75 -6.98 -11.23
N ARG A 115 28.90 -6.88 -9.90
CA ARG A 115 29.65 -5.79 -9.27
C ARG A 115 31.14 -6.03 -9.55
N SER A 116 31.70 -5.23 -10.47
CA SER A 116 33.10 -5.32 -10.91
C SER A 116 34.08 -5.47 -9.75
N ARG A 117 35.06 -6.35 -9.93
CA ARG A 117 36.07 -6.75 -8.94
C ARG A 117 37.43 -6.09 -9.18
N SER A 118 37.48 -4.91 -9.81
CA SER A 118 38.74 -4.30 -10.24
C SER A 118 38.82 -2.79 -9.98
N ALA A 119 39.99 -2.37 -9.47
CA ALA A 119 40.46 -1.05 -9.03
C ALA A 119 40.15 -0.73 -7.55
N GLN A 120 41.12 -0.12 -6.85
CA GLN A 120 41.04 0.27 -5.43
C GLN A 120 39.72 0.98 -5.16
N LYS A 121 38.83 0.30 -4.44
CA LYS A 121 37.48 0.77 -4.17
C LYS A 121 37.57 1.90 -3.16
N SER A 122 37.00 3.06 -3.48
CA SER A 122 36.79 4.10 -2.48
C SER A 122 35.87 3.52 -1.39
N ASN A 123 36.33 3.52 -0.14
CA ASN A 123 35.61 3.02 1.02
C ASN A 123 34.57 4.02 1.53
N CYS A 124 34.00 4.86 0.65
CA CYS A 124 33.11 5.96 1.01
C CYS A 124 31.69 5.54 1.41
N ALA A 125 31.33 4.26 1.35
CA ALA A 125 29.96 3.84 1.65
C ALA A 125 29.55 4.18 3.09
N ASN A 126 30.45 4.02 4.07
CA ASN A 126 30.20 4.42 5.46
C ASN A 126 29.99 5.94 5.57
N SER A 127 30.91 6.73 5.01
CA SER A 127 30.79 8.18 4.91
C SER A 127 29.44 8.63 4.33
N ILE A 128 28.99 7.97 3.25
CA ILE A 128 27.73 8.29 2.58
C ILE A 128 26.51 8.00 3.48
N VAL A 129 26.55 6.90 4.23
CA VAL A 129 25.50 6.54 5.20
C VAL A 129 25.47 7.55 6.35
N GLU A 130 26.62 7.85 6.93
CA GLU A 130 26.76 8.78 8.06
C GLU A 130 26.26 10.18 7.70
N LEU A 131 26.69 10.72 6.56
CA LEU A 131 26.19 12.01 6.03
C LEU A 131 24.67 11.98 5.84
N GLY A 132 24.12 10.91 5.26
CA GLY A 132 22.68 10.83 5.00
C GLY A 132 21.83 10.77 6.27
N LEU A 133 22.31 10.06 7.29
CA LEU A 133 21.66 10.01 8.60
C LEU A 133 21.74 11.35 9.34
N GLU A 134 22.88 12.02 9.25
CA GLU A 134 23.07 13.34 9.85
C GLU A 134 22.18 14.40 9.18
N ILE A 135 22.14 14.45 7.85
CA ILE A 135 21.25 15.35 7.10
C ILE A 135 19.78 15.09 7.48
N ASN A 136 19.38 13.82 7.62
CA ASN A 136 18.04 13.47 8.09
C ASN A 136 17.77 13.94 9.53
N SER A 137 18.77 13.87 10.41
CA SER A 137 18.67 14.34 11.79
C SER A 137 18.47 15.86 11.85
N ARG A 138 19.29 16.62 11.11
CA ARG A 138 19.22 18.09 11.05
C ARG A 138 17.94 18.60 10.41
N LEU A 139 17.39 17.85 9.46
CA LEU A 139 16.14 18.18 8.78
C LEU A 139 14.93 17.42 9.33
N ALA A 140 15.02 16.89 10.56
CA ALA A 140 13.97 16.05 11.14
C ALA A 140 12.60 16.75 11.20
N GLU A 141 12.60 18.07 11.44
CA GLU A 141 11.40 18.91 11.50
C GLU A 141 10.67 19.03 10.15
N ILE A 142 11.37 18.87 9.03
CA ILE A 142 10.81 18.96 7.68
C ILE A 142 10.03 17.68 7.38
N ASP A 143 8.80 17.63 7.90
CA ASP A 143 7.87 16.51 7.82
C ASP A 143 6.60 16.93 7.05
N PRO A 144 6.26 16.26 5.93
CA PRO A 144 5.02 16.55 5.18
C PRO A 144 3.74 16.28 5.98
N HIS A 145 3.82 15.54 7.08
CA HIS A 145 2.69 15.24 7.94
C HIS A 145 2.50 16.28 9.06
N ASN A 146 3.42 17.23 9.22
CA ASN A 146 3.33 18.29 10.21
C ASN A 146 2.79 19.60 9.59
N ALA A 147 1.50 19.85 9.81
CA ALA A 147 0.80 21.03 9.28
C ALA A 147 1.30 22.37 9.85
N GLU A 148 1.96 22.38 11.00
CA GLU A 148 2.52 23.60 11.60
C GLU A 148 3.84 23.98 10.92
N VAL A 149 4.70 23.00 10.66
CA VAL A 149 5.96 23.21 9.93
C VAL A 149 5.70 23.63 8.48
N LEU A 150 4.69 23.06 7.83
CA LEU A 150 4.30 23.47 6.48
C LEU A 150 3.89 24.95 6.38
N LYS A 151 3.47 25.57 7.49
CA LYS A 151 3.10 26.99 7.54
C LYS A 151 4.26 27.92 7.92
N SER A 152 5.34 27.40 8.49
CA SER A 152 6.46 28.21 8.97
C SER A 152 7.48 28.55 7.87
N TYR A 153 7.47 27.80 6.77
CA TYR A 153 8.38 27.98 5.63
C TYR A 153 7.63 28.46 4.39
N ASP A 154 8.32 29.17 3.51
CA ASP A 154 7.85 29.32 2.13
C ASP A 154 7.84 27.95 1.44
N PHE A 155 6.87 27.72 0.55
CA PHE A 155 6.74 26.42 -0.14
C PHE A 155 8.02 26.04 -0.90
N LYS A 156 8.71 27.01 -1.53
CA LYS A 156 9.94 26.73 -2.28
C LYS A 156 11.05 26.27 -1.34
N GLU A 157 11.22 26.95 -0.21
CA GLU A 157 12.22 26.61 0.81
C GLU A 157 11.94 25.23 1.41
N TRP A 158 10.71 24.99 1.86
CA TRP A 158 10.29 23.70 2.40
C TRP A 158 10.52 22.57 1.39
N SER A 159 10.13 22.78 0.12
CA SER A 159 10.31 21.77 -0.92
C SER A 159 11.79 21.48 -1.21
N GLY A 160 12.67 22.47 -1.08
CA GLY A 160 14.11 22.31 -1.21
C GLY A 160 14.69 21.43 -0.11
N LEU A 161 14.37 21.78 1.15
CA LEU A 161 14.81 21.02 2.32
C LEU A 161 14.26 19.58 2.33
N TYR A 162 12.98 19.42 1.99
CA TYR A 162 12.36 18.09 1.87
C TYR A 162 13.05 17.23 0.81
N ASN A 163 13.35 17.81 -0.37
CA ASN A 163 14.05 17.09 -1.43
C ASN A 163 15.48 16.72 -1.02
N MET A 164 16.20 17.62 -0.34
CA MET A 164 17.54 17.36 0.20
C MET A 164 17.50 16.18 1.19
N ARG A 165 16.60 16.21 2.17
CA ARG A 165 16.38 15.12 3.13
C ARG A 165 16.06 13.79 2.44
N ARG A 166 15.12 13.82 1.49
CA ARG A 166 14.69 12.64 0.72
C ARG A 166 15.84 12.04 -0.08
N GLN A 167 16.61 12.87 -0.79
CA GLN A 167 17.76 12.42 -1.58
C GLN A 167 18.87 11.85 -0.69
N ALA A 168 19.13 12.50 0.45
CA ALA A 168 20.15 12.06 1.38
C ALA A 168 19.86 10.66 1.96
N LEU A 169 18.60 10.41 2.35
CA LEU A 169 18.16 9.08 2.76
C LEU A 169 18.20 8.07 1.62
N GLN A 170 17.78 8.45 0.41
CA GLN A 170 17.83 7.57 -0.75
C GLN A 170 19.26 7.08 -1.01
N ILE A 171 20.22 8.00 -1.01
CA ILE A 171 21.64 7.72 -1.22
C ILE A 171 22.19 6.85 -0.08
N ALA A 172 21.81 7.13 1.17
CA ALA A 172 22.21 6.33 2.33
C ALA A 172 21.69 4.89 2.27
N VAL A 173 20.43 4.66 1.84
CA VAL A 173 19.90 3.29 1.66
C VAL A 173 20.74 2.52 0.64
N LEU A 174 21.08 3.15 -0.49
CA LEU A 174 21.89 2.49 -1.54
C LEU A 174 23.31 2.17 -1.06
N ALA A 175 23.93 3.07 -0.30
CA ALA A 175 25.23 2.84 0.31
C ALA A 175 25.19 1.74 1.38
N GLN A 176 24.16 1.72 2.23
CA GLN A 176 23.99 0.67 3.23
C GLN A 176 23.71 -0.69 2.57
N GLN A 177 22.86 -0.75 1.55
CA GLN A 177 22.66 -1.95 0.73
C GLN A 177 23.96 -2.42 0.08
N HIS A 178 24.83 -1.49 -0.33
CA HIS A 178 26.13 -1.86 -0.87
C HIS A 178 27.02 -2.57 0.16
N LEU A 179 26.95 -2.15 1.42
CA LEU A 179 27.71 -2.71 2.54
C LEU A 179 27.13 -4.03 3.06
N THR A 180 25.82 -4.09 3.28
CA THR A 180 25.19 -5.15 4.09
C THR A 180 23.96 -5.79 3.44
N GLU A 181 23.67 -5.49 2.17
CA GLU A 181 22.54 -6.06 1.42
C GLU A 181 21.20 -5.89 2.18
N ALA A 182 20.43 -6.96 2.40
CA ALA A 182 19.12 -6.93 3.06
C ALA A 182 19.19 -7.00 4.60
N SER A 183 20.25 -6.46 5.22
CA SER A 183 20.41 -6.48 6.68
C SER A 183 19.43 -5.57 7.42
N GLU A 184 19.29 -5.79 8.73
CA GLU A 184 18.48 -4.95 9.63
C GLU A 184 18.84 -3.46 9.54
N GLU A 185 20.12 -3.14 9.40
CA GLU A 185 20.60 -1.76 9.22
C GLU A 185 20.06 -1.14 7.93
N THR A 186 20.14 -1.85 6.79
CA THR A 186 19.57 -1.37 5.52
C THR A 186 18.05 -1.16 5.64
N LEU A 187 17.36 -2.13 6.22
CA LEU A 187 15.90 -2.08 6.39
C LEU A 187 15.48 -0.93 7.34
N ARG A 188 16.29 -0.61 8.34
CA ARG A 188 16.05 0.51 9.25
C ARG A 188 16.19 1.87 8.56
N ILE A 189 17.18 2.06 7.69
CA ILE A 189 17.30 3.31 6.93
C ILE A 189 16.15 3.40 5.91
N LEU A 190 15.82 2.29 5.25
CA LEU A 190 14.68 2.22 4.32
C LEU A 190 13.35 2.50 5.02
N SER A 191 13.16 2.09 6.28
CA SER A 191 11.94 2.43 7.02
C SER A 191 11.82 3.93 7.31
N ILE A 192 12.94 4.62 7.56
CA ILE A 192 12.95 6.08 7.72
C ILE A 192 12.56 6.74 6.39
N TYR A 193 13.12 6.29 5.26
CA TYR A 193 12.76 6.78 3.93
C TYR A 193 11.27 6.55 3.60
N ASP A 194 10.76 5.35 3.87
CA ASP A 194 9.36 4.98 3.67
C ASP A 194 8.43 5.83 4.54
N SER A 195 8.79 6.11 5.80
CA SER A 195 8.01 7.00 6.66
C SER A 195 7.97 8.44 6.17
N LEU A 196 9.05 8.92 5.53
CA LEU A 196 9.13 10.28 5.01
C LEU A 196 8.34 10.46 3.71
N THR A 197 8.38 9.44 2.84
CA THR A 197 7.87 9.55 1.46
C THR A 197 6.55 8.80 1.22
N GLY A 198 6.16 7.92 2.16
CA GLY A 198 5.04 7.01 2.03
C GLY A 198 5.31 5.78 1.15
N THR A 199 6.54 5.60 0.65
CA THR A 199 6.89 4.46 -0.21
C THR A 199 8.35 4.02 -0.08
N ALA A 200 8.61 2.73 -0.33
CA ALA A 200 9.96 2.18 -0.40
C ALA A 200 10.56 2.24 -1.82
N ASP A 201 9.92 2.94 -2.75
CA ASP A 201 10.30 2.97 -4.16
C ASP A 201 11.56 3.81 -4.42
N ILE A 202 12.72 3.18 -4.21
CA ILE A 202 14.03 3.76 -4.50
C ILE A 202 14.57 3.18 -5.82
N ARG A 203 14.95 4.07 -6.73
CA ARG A 203 15.68 3.68 -7.94
C ARG A 203 17.05 3.11 -7.57
N GLY A 204 17.32 1.87 -7.98
CA GLY A 204 18.57 1.16 -7.70
C GLY A 204 18.51 0.21 -6.51
N LEU A 205 17.39 0.20 -5.76
CA LEU A 205 17.17 -0.75 -4.67
C LEU A 205 17.09 -2.19 -5.21
N ASP A 206 17.85 -3.10 -4.62
CA ASP A 206 17.84 -4.51 -5.02
C ASP A 206 16.48 -5.13 -4.64
N TYR A 207 15.93 -5.98 -5.52
CA TYR A 207 14.60 -6.56 -5.32
C TYR A 207 14.53 -7.41 -4.05
N ASP A 208 15.62 -8.08 -3.68
CA ASP A 208 15.70 -8.88 -2.45
C ASP A 208 15.60 -8.02 -1.18
N VAL A 209 16.18 -6.80 -1.21
CA VAL A 209 16.04 -5.83 -0.11
C VAL A 209 14.60 -5.33 -0.02
N LEU A 210 14.00 -5.00 -1.16
CA LEU A 210 12.58 -4.61 -1.22
C LEU A 210 11.68 -5.73 -0.69
N ASP A 211 11.91 -6.98 -1.09
CA ASP A 211 11.13 -8.14 -0.64
C ASP A 211 11.23 -8.34 0.87
N ALA A 212 12.45 -8.31 1.42
CA ALA A 212 12.69 -8.40 2.86
C ALA A 212 11.99 -7.26 3.62
N PHE A 213 12.09 -6.02 3.11
CA PHE A 213 11.42 -4.87 3.69
C PHE A 213 9.91 -5.00 3.69
N MET A 214 9.31 -5.34 2.54
CA MET A 214 7.85 -5.44 2.40
C MET A 214 7.26 -6.54 3.27
N ARG A 215 7.94 -7.68 3.40
CA ARG A 215 7.53 -8.75 4.34
C ARG A 215 7.48 -8.26 5.77
N LYS A 216 8.46 -7.45 6.19
CA LYS A 216 8.53 -6.86 7.52
C LYS A 216 7.49 -5.75 7.72
N LYS A 217 7.36 -4.83 6.76
CA LYS A 217 6.40 -3.71 6.76
C LYS A 217 4.95 -4.20 6.89
N LEU A 218 4.62 -5.28 6.19
CA LEU A 218 3.26 -5.83 6.14
C LEU A 218 3.00 -6.95 7.16
N ASP A 219 3.99 -7.27 8.00
CA ASP A 219 3.91 -8.33 9.03
C ASP A 219 3.36 -9.66 8.49
N LEU A 220 3.86 -10.08 7.31
CA LEU A 220 3.37 -11.24 6.56
C LEU A 220 3.66 -12.60 7.24
N GLY A 221 4.24 -12.57 8.44
CA GLY A 221 4.39 -13.74 9.31
C GLY A 221 3.12 -14.08 10.11
N LYS A 222 2.07 -13.23 10.07
CA LYS A 222 0.81 -13.50 10.77
C LYS A 222 -0.26 -14.05 9.81
N PRO A 223 -0.80 -15.25 10.07
CA PRO A 223 -1.89 -15.77 9.25
C PRO A 223 -3.13 -14.87 9.40
N SER A 224 -3.69 -14.45 8.26
CA SER A 224 -5.03 -13.84 8.21
C SER A 224 -6.03 -14.85 8.78
N SER A 225 -6.79 -14.47 9.80
CA SER A 225 -7.80 -15.33 10.44
C SER A 225 -8.88 -15.82 9.46
N ASP A 226 -9.06 -15.09 8.35
CA ASP A 226 -10.20 -15.25 7.46
C ASP A 226 -9.79 -15.73 6.04
N GLY A 227 -8.49 -15.97 5.81
CA GLY A 227 -7.95 -16.39 4.51
C GLY A 227 -8.07 -15.34 3.38
N LYS A 228 -8.73 -14.21 3.63
CA LYS A 228 -8.82 -13.07 2.70
C LYS A 228 -7.65 -12.12 2.93
N ILE A 229 -7.07 -11.63 1.83
CA ILE A 229 -6.03 -10.60 1.82
C ILE A 229 -6.71 -9.22 1.83
N PRO A 230 -6.51 -8.39 2.88
CA PRO A 230 -7.00 -7.01 2.89
C PRO A 230 -6.55 -6.19 1.68
N ASP A 231 -7.43 -5.32 1.18
CA ASP A 231 -7.12 -4.48 0.01
C ASP A 231 -5.95 -3.53 0.23
N ALA A 232 -5.65 -3.15 1.48
CA ALA A 232 -4.49 -2.34 1.84
C ALA A 232 -3.14 -3.01 1.48
N PHE A 233 -3.10 -4.34 1.34
CA PHE A 233 -1.91 -5.08 0.91
C PHE A 233 -1.79 -5.21 -0.61
N LYS A 234 -2.90 -5.09 -1.33
CA LYS A 234 -2.92 -5.23 -2.79
C LYS A 234 -2.31 -4.00 -3.46
N ALA A 235 -1.91 -4.17 -4.71
CA ALA A 235 -1.52 -3.06 -5.56
C ALA A 235 -2.73 -2.15 -5.83
N ASP A 236 -2.48 -0.87 -6.02
CA ASP A 236 -3.49 0.11 -6.41
C ASP A 236 -4.21 -0.34 -7.69
N ALA A 237 -5.54 -0.16 -7.74
CA ALA A 237 -6.40 -0.56 -8.84
C ALA A 237 -5.96 0.00 -10.21
N TYR A 238 -5.29 1.15 -10.23
CA TYR A 238 -4.80 1.84 -11.42
C TYR A 238 -3.29 1.70 -11.64
N TYR A 239 -2.61 0.81 -10.90
CA TYR A 239 -1.18 0.59 -11.07
C TYR A 239 -0.82 0.13 -12.50
N GLU A 240 -1.54 -0.85 -13.05
CA GLU A 240 -1.28 -1.37 -14.40
C GLU A 240 -1.46 -0.28 -15.47
N ASP A 241 -2.50 0.55 -15.34
CA ASP A 241 -2.75 1.66 -16.25
C ASP A 241 -1.59 2.67 -16.21
N ARG A 242 -1.07 3.00 -15.01
CA ARG A 242 0.07 3.91 -14.83
C ARG A 242 1.39 3.32 -15.30
N ARG A 243 1.58 2.01 -15.17
CA ARG A 243 2.77 1.29 -15.64
C ARG A 243 2.94 1.43 -17.16
N VAL A 244 1.84 1.43 -17.91
CA VAL A 244 1.84 1.62 -19.37
C VAL A 244 2.41 3.00 -19.76
N PHE A 245 2.26 4.01 -18.90
CA PHE A 245 2.81 5.36 -19.10
C PHE A 245 4.22 5.56 -18.52
N GLY A 246 4.94 4.47 -18.21
CA GLY A 246 6.35 4.52 -17.81
C GLY A 246 6.61 4.76 -16.31
N GLY A 247 5.56 4.84 -15.49
CA GLY A 247 5.70 4.87 -14.03
C GLY A 247 5.93 3.48 -13.46
N ILE A 248 7.18 3.07 -13.26
CA ILE A 248 7.51 1.81 -12.56
C ILE A 248 7.68 2.13 -11.07
N ASN A 249 6.63 1.89 -10.29
CA ASN A 249 6.73 1.85 -8.84
C ASN A 249 6.97 0.40 -8.39
N ARG A 250 8.17 0.12 -7.86
CA ARG A 250 8.58 -1.26 -7.53
C ARG A 250 7.81 -1.85 -6.35
N GLU A 251 7.38 -1.02 -5.40
CA GLU A 251 6.52 -1.46 -4.30
C GLU A 251 5.16 -1.92 -4.82
N GLN A 252 4.54 -1.16 -5.72
CA GLN A 252 3.28 -1.54 -6.35
C GLN A 252 3.43 -2.79 -7.23
N GLU A 253 4.56 -2.92 -7.94
CA GLU A 253 4.88 -4.15 -8.67
C GLU A 253 4.99 -5.36 -7.73
N TRP A 254 5.67 -5.19 -6.61
CA TRP A 254 5.84 -6.23 -5.60
C TRP A 254 4.49 -6.66 -5.02
N ARG A 255 3.62 -5.70 -4.67
CA ARG A 255 2.25 -5.95 -4.17
C ARG A 255 1.41 -6.68 -5.22
N MET A 256 1.50 -6.26 -6.49
CA MET A 256 0.78 -6.89 -7.59
C MET A 256 1.19 -8.36 -7.76
N ARG A 257 2.49 -8.65 -7.67
CA ARG A 257 3.03 -10.02 -7.78
C ARG A 257 2.59 -10.94 -6.63
N HIS A 258 2.43 -10.40 -5.42
CA HIS A 258 2.14 -11.20 -4.23
C HIS A 258 0.64 -11.29 -3.88
N PHE A 259 -0.11 -10.22 -4.12
CA PHE A 259 -1.50 -10.08 -3.66
C PHE A 259 -2.50 -9.71 -4.77
N GLY A 260 -2.00 -9.44 -5.99
CA GLY A 260 -2.81 -8.89 -7.06
C GLY A 260 -3.15 -7.41 -6.86
N ARG A 261 -4.12 -6.91 -7.63
CA ARG A 261 -4.61 -5.53 -7.55
C ARG A 261 -5.91 -5.41 -6.78
N GLN A 262 -6.14 -4.22 -6.28
CA GLN A 262 -7.47 -3.76 -5.89
C GLN A 262 -8.40 -3.77 -7.11
N ARG A 263 -9.68 -4.07 -6.85
CA ARG A 263 -10.73 -3.95 -7.88
C ARG A 263 -10.97 -2.48 -8.18
N LYS A 264 -11.24 -2.15 -9.44
CA LYS A 264 -11.63 -0.79 -9.82
C LYS A 264 -13.08 -0.54 -9.38
N ASP A 265 -13.41 0.69 -9.00
CA ASP A 265 -14.76 1.04 -8.53
C ASP A 265 -15.85 0.66 -9.54
N TRP A 266 -15.57 0.82 -10.83
CA TRP A 266 -16.52 0.45 -11.89
C TRP A 266 -16.74 -1.06 -12.01
N GLU A 267 -15.74 -1.90 -11.69
CA GLU A 267 -15.88 -3.37 -11.70
C GLU A 267 -16.85 -3.82 -10.60
N LEU A 268 -16.73 -3.20 -9.41
CA LEU A 268 -17.65 -3.41 -8.31
C LEU A 268 -19.07 -2.96 -8.70
N HIS A 269 -19.22 -1.78 -9.31
CA HIS A 269 -20.51 -1.28 -9.75
C HIS A 269 -21.14 -2.12 -10.87
N GLN A 270 -20.34 -2.72 -11.76
CA GLN A 270 -20.83 -3.62 -12.79
C GLN A 270 -21.34 -4.93 -12.18
N GLU A 271 -20.61 -5.54 -11.26
CA GLU A 271 -21.05 -6.76 -10.56
C GLU A 271 -22.36 -6.53 -9.78
N TYR A 272 -22.51 -5.38 -9.13
CA TYR A 272 -23.79 -5.01 -8.51
C TYR A 272 -24.94 -4.87 -9.52
N ARG A 273 -24.66 -4.34 -10.72
CA ARG A 273 -25.66 -4.23 -11.79
C ARG A 273 -26.04 -5.60 -12.31
N ASP A 274 -25.06 -6.46 -12.56
CA ASP A 274 -25.27 -7.81 -13.10
C ASP A 274 -26.06 -8.66 -12.10
N GLN A 275 -25.70 -8.65 -10.81
CA GLN A 275 -26.48 -9.32 -9.75
C GLN A 275 -27.90 -8.76 -9.62
N SER A 276 -28.10 -7.46 -9.85
CA SER A 276 -29.44 -6.85 -9.85
C SER A 276 -30.27 -7.23 -11.07
N GLN A 277 -29.62 -7.49 -12.21
CA GLN A 277 -30.28 -7.97 -13.43
C GLN A 277 -30.65 -9.44 -13.29
N GLU A 278 -29.75 -10.31 -12.81
CA GLU A 278 -30.05 -11.72 -12.54
C GLU A 278 -31.25 -11.88 -11.59
N ARG A 279 -31.30 -11.09 -10.50
CA ARG A 279 -32.46 -11.11 -9.59
C ARG A 279 -33.76 -10.66 -10.26
N ARG A 280 -33.70 -9.65 -11.14
CA ARG A 280 -34.88 -9.20 -11.89
C ARG A 280 -35.36 -10.24 -12.88
N GLU A 281 -34.45 -10.95 -13.53
CA GLU A 281 -34.77 -12.04 -14.46
C GLU A 281 -35.36 -13.25 -13.71
N GLU A 282 -34.82 -13.61 -12.55
CA GLU A 282 -35.38 -14.64 -11.66
C GLU A 282 -36.79 -14.27 -11.15
N ASP A 283 -36.99 -13.03 -10.71
CA ASP A 283 -38.29 -12.54 -10.24
C ASP A 283 -39.31 -12.49 -11.38
N GLN A 284 -38.89 -12.10 -12.58
CA GLN A 284 -39.75 -12.10 -13.76
C GLN A 284 -40.13 -13.52 -14.19
N ALA A 285 -39.18 -14.46 -14.18
CA ALA A 285 -39.45 -15.86 -14.49
C ALA A 285 -40.42 -16.51 -13.50
N LYS A 286 -40.31 -16.18 -12.20
CA LYS A 286 -41.28 -16.61 -11.18
C LYS A 286 -42.68 -16.05 -11.42
N LEU A 287 -42.78 -14.76 -11.73
CA LEU A 287 -44.05 -14.11 -12.07
C LEU A 287 -44.70 -14.78 -13.28
N GLU A 288 -43.92 -15.04 -14.35
CA GLU A 288 -44.43 -15.71 -15.55
C GLU A 288 -44.91 -17.14 -15.26
N ASP A 289 -44.19 -17.92 -14.44
CA ASP A 289 -44.61 -19.25 -14.00
C ASP A 289 -45.88 -19.20 -13.13
N ASP A 290 -45.99 -18.24 -12.22
CA ASP A 290 -47.17 -18.05 -11.37
C ASP A 290 -48.41 -17.65 -12.20
N TYR A 291 -48.27 -16.74 -13.16
CA TYR A 291 -49.34 -16.39 -14.09
C TYR A 291 -49.77 -17.59 -14.94
N ARG A 292 -48.81 -18.40 -15.40
CA ARG A 292 -49.10 -19.62 -16.18
C ARG A 292 -49.89 -20.62 -15.36
N ARG A 293 -49.48 -20.90 -14.12
CA ARG A 293 -50.20 -21.80 -13.20
C ARG A 293 -51.61 -21.30 -12.88
N MET A 294 -51.78 -19.99 -12.69
CA MET A 294 -53.10 -19.38 -12.48
C MET A 294 -54.02 -19.54 -13.70
N ILE A 295 -53.50 -19.48 -14.92
CA ILE A 295 -54.28 -19.68 -16.16
C ILE A 295 -54.62 -21.16 -16.36
N GLU A 296 -53.67 -22.07 -16.12
CA GLU A 296 -53.84 -23.51 -16.37
C GLU A 296 -54.83 -24.19 -15.40
N ASP A 297 -54.73 -23.90 -14.11
CA ASP A 297 -55.74 -24.32 -13.13
C ASP A 297 -55.89 -23.28 -12.00
N PRO A 298 -56.77 -22.29 -12.18
CA PRO A 298 -56.96 -21.25 -11.19
C PRO A 298 -57.48 -21.79 -9.85
N TRP A 299 -58.15 -22.95 -9.84
CA TRP A 299 -58.66 -23.54 -8.60
C TRP A 299 -57.54 -24.18 -7.77
N ALA A 300 -56.58 -24.83 -8.41
CA ALA A 300 -55.39 -25.36 -7.74
C ALA A 300 -54.44 -24.25 -7.26
N TYR A 301 -54.28 -23.18 -8.07
CA TYR A 301 -53.44 -22.03 -7.72
C TYR A 301 -53.89 -21.35 -6.41
N TYR A 302 -55.21 -21.17 -6.23
CA TYR A 302 -55.77 -20.58 -5.01
C TYR A 302 -56.17 -21.61 -3.93
N SER A 303 -55.60 -22.82 -3.95
CA SER A 303 -55.96 -23.91 -3.05
C SER A 303 -55.84 -23.55 -1.55
N SER A 304 -54.77 -22.84 -1.16
CA SER A 304 -54.58 -22.40 0.22
C SER A 304 -55.64 -21.41 0.70
N GLN A 305 -56.10 -20.52 -0.20
CA GLN A 305 -57.15 -19.55 0.07
C GLN A 305 -58.53 -20.22 0.14
N LEU A 306 -58.75 -21.25 -0.70
CA LEU A 306 -59.96 -22.08 -0.64
C LEU A 306 -60.02 -22.88 0.68
N GLU A 307 -58.89 -23.46 1.11
CA GLU A 307 -58.79 -24.20 2.37
C GLU A 307 -59.06 -23.28 3.58
N LEU A 308 -58.45 -22.09 3.62
CA LEU A 308 -58.65 -21.10 4.67
C LEU A 308 -60.14 -20.70 4.81
N LEU A 309 -60.87 -20.64 3.71
CA LEU A 309 -62.28 -20.27 3.67
C LEU A 309 -63.24 -21.46 3.82
N GLY A 310 -62.72 -22.70 3.87
CA GLY A 310 -63.52 -23.92 3.86
C GLY A 310 -64.36 -24.08 2.59
N LEU A 311 -63.83 -23.63 1.45
CA LEU A 311 -64.50 -23.61 0.16
C LEU A 311 -64.02 -24.75 -0.73
N THR A 312 -64.92 -25.28 -1.57
CA THR A 312 -64.57 -26.25 -2.61
C THR A 312 -65.02 -25.76 -3.98
N LYS A 313 -64.33 -26.20 -5.03
CA LYS A 313 -64.63 -25.88 -6.43
C LYS A 313 -66.07 -26.18 -6.82
N GLU A 314 -66.71 -27.15 -6.18
CA GLU A 314 -68.06 -27.61 -6.51
C GLU A 314 -69.16 -26.69 -6.00
N MET A 315 -68.89 -25.87 -4.97
CA MET A 315 -69.88 -24.96 -4.39
C MET A 315 -70.38 -23.93 -5.41
N THR A 316 -71.65 -23.53 -5.26
CA THR A 316 -72.22 -22.37 -5.98
C THR A 316 -71.72 -21.06 -5.37
N LEU A 317 -71.79 -19.94 -6.12
CA LEU A 317 -71.41 -18.62 -5.58
C LEU A 317 -72.23 -18.26 -4.32
N ALA A 318 -73.50 -18.63 -4.28
CA ALA A 318 -74.37 -18.41 -3.12
C ALA A 318 -73.91 -19.18 -1.88
N GLU A 319 -73.52 -20.45 -2.05
CA GLU A 319 -72.99 -21.28 -0.96
C GLU A 319 -71.61 -20.79 -0.50
N ALA A 320 -70.74 -20.42 -1.44
CA ALA A 320 -69.42 -19.86 -1.13
C ALA A 320 -69.53 -18.54 -0.35
N LYS A 321 -70.43 -17.64 -0.77
CA LYS A 321 -70.73 -16.39 -0.02
C LYS A 321 -71.26 -16.67 1.38
N ARG A 322 -72.08 -17.72 1.57
CA ARG A 322 -72.57 -18.11 2.90
C ARG A 322 -71.44 -18.69 3.77
N ALA A 323 -70.55 -19.50 3.22
CA ALA A 323 -69.38 -20.02 3.92
C ALA A 323 -68.42 -18.88 4.32
N PHE A 324 -68.09 -17.99 3.39
CA PHE A 324 -67.30 -16.78 3.69
C PHE A 324 -67.91 -15.93 4.80
N ARG A 325 -69.22 -15.63 4.74
CA ARG A 325 -69.90 -14.86 5.80
C ARG A 325 -69.83 -15.55 7.16
N ARG A 326 -69.95 -16.89 7.20
CA ARG A 326 -69.77 -17.66 8.44
C ARG A 326 -68.35 -17.53 8.97
N GLU A 327 -67.35 -17.61 8.09
CA GLU A 327 -65.94 -17.50 8.46
C GLU A 327 -65.58 -16.10 8.98
N VAL A 328 -66.03 -15.05 8.30
CA VAL A 328 -65.88 -13.66 8.76
C VAL A 328 -66.58 -13.44 10.10
N HIS A 329 -67.75 -14.05 10.32
CA HIS A 329 -68.48 -13.89 11.57
C HIS A 329 -67.73 -14.48 12.78
N LYS A 330 -66.90 -15.52 12.60
CA LYS A 330 -66.04 -16.05 13.67
C LYS A 330 -65.08 -14.99 14.22
N TYR A 331 -64.68 -14.04 13.38
CA TYR A 331 -63.82 -12.91 13.74
C TYR A 331 -64.59 -11.60 13.93
N SER A 332 -65.91 -11.66 14.15
CA SER A 332 -66.76 -10.47 14.35
C SER A 332 -66.31 -9.57 15.51
N SER A 333 -65.63 -10.13 16.50
CA SER A 333 -64.97 -9.39 17.60
C SER A 333 -63.88 -8.44 17.12
N ALA A 334 -63.18 -8.74 16.01
CA ALA A 334 -62.15 -7.88 15.41
C ALA A 334 -62.69 -6.56 14.86
N PHE A 335 -64.01 -6.48 14.56
CA PHE A 335 -64.67 -5.31 14.01
C PHE A 335 -65.33 -4.41 15.08
N ASN A 336 -65.35 -4.83 16.34
CA ASN A 336 -65.81 -4.00 17.46
C ASN A 336 -64.62 -3.20 18.02
N THR A 337 -64.62 -1.88 17.78
CA THR A 337 -63.49 -0.96 18.01
C THR A 337 -63.41 -0.36 19.42
N LEU A 338 -64.26 -0.76 20.35
CA LEU A 338 -64.26 -0.21 21.70
C LEU A 338 -63.25 -0.94 22.60
N PHE A 339 -61.98 -0.53 22.47
CA PHE A 339 -60.86 -0.78 23.39
C PHE A 339 -60.46 -2.25 23.60
N ASN A 340 -59.55 -2.76 22.77
CA ASN A 340 -58.75 -3.93 23.18
C ASN A 340 -57.38 -3.95 22.47
N THR A 341 -56.29 -3.82 23.23
CA THR A 341 -54.90 -3.97 22.76
C THR A 341 -54.32 -5.34 23.12
N SER A 342 -55.17 -6.33 23.39
CA SER A 342 -54.72 -7.68 23.74
C SER A 342 -54.12 -8.40 22.52
N PRO A 343 -53.13 -9.29 22.70
CA PRO A 343 -52.60 -10.11 21.62
C PRO A 343 -53.66 -10.93 20.87
N GLU A 344 -54.72 -11.34 21.57
CA GLU A 344 -55.87 -12.05 21.00
C GLU A 344 -56.66 -11.17 20.02
N TYR A 345 -56.72 -9.85 20.26
CA TYR A 345 -57.35 -8.90 19.36
C TYR A 345 -56.53 -8.70 18.07
N THR A 346 -55.21 -8.54 18.20
CA THR A 346 -54.30 -8.39 17.04
C THR A 346 -54.32 -9.65 16.17
N ALA A 347 -54.27 -10.84 16.79
CA ALA A 347 -54.39 -12.12 16.09
C ALA A 347 -55.76 -12.27 15.41
N SER A 348 -56.84 -11.83 16.05
CA SER A 348 -58.19 -11.84 15.46
C SER A 348 -58.30 -10.87 14.26
N GLN A 349 -57.65 -9.70 14.32
CA GLN A 349 -57.58 -8.76 13.20
C GLN A 349 -56.75 -9.29 12.03
N GLU A 350 -55.59 -9.89 12.30
CA GLU A 350 -54.75 -10.51 11.26
C GLU A 350 -55.49 -11.69 10.58
N ALA A 351 -56.17 -12.53 11.37
CA ALA A 351 -57.00 -13.61 10.84
C ALA A 351 -58.19 -13.08 10.01
N ALA A 352 -58.87 -12.02 10.47
CA ALA A 352 -59.94 -11.38 9.71
C ALA A 352 -59.43 -10.79 8.38
N LYS A 353 -58.26 -10.14 8.37
CA LYS A 353 -57.62 -9.62 7.16
C LYS A 353 -57.25 -10.74 6.19
N ALA A 354 -56.69 -11.86 6.69
CA ALA A 354 -56.36 -13.02 5.88
C ALA A 354 -57.60 -13.62 5.20
N VAL A 355 -58.71 -13.76 5.95
CA VAL A 355 -60.00 -14.25 5.42
C VAL A 355 -60.59 -13.31 4.37
N LEU A 356 -60.56 -11.99 4.60
CA LEU A 356 -61.04 -11.01 3.62
C LEU A 356 -60.19 -11.03 2.34
N SER A 357 -58.85 -11.03 2.48
CA SER A 357 -57.93 -11.10 1.34
C SER A 357 -58.09 -12.39 0.55
N ALA A 358 -58.24 -13.54 1.22
CA ALA A 358 -58.49 -14.82 0.57
C ALA A 358 -59.79 -14.79 -0.24
N TRP A 359 -60.85 -14.16 0.28
CA TRP A 359 -62.12 -14.03 -0.44
C TRP A 359 -62.00 -13.13 -1.66
N GLU A 360 -61.28 -12.01 -1.57
CA GLU A 360 -61.01 -11.14 -2.71
C GLU A 360 -60.34 -11.92 -3.84
N SER A 361 -59.34 -12.75 -3.53
CA SER A 361 -58.64 -13.60 -4.49
C SER A 361 -59.55 -14.64 -5.17
N VAL A 362 -60.41 -15.34 -4.42
CA VAL A 362 -61.22 -16.45 -4.99
C VAL A 362 -62.61 -16.05 -5.48
N SER A 363 -63.14 -14.90 -5.07
CA SER A 363 -64.51 -14.48 -5.41
C SER A 363 -64.73 -14.30 -6.91
N ALA A 364 -63.68 -13.89 -7.64
CA ALA A 364 -63.70 -13.78 -9.10
C ALA A 364 -63.90 -15.14 -9.78
N LEU A 365 -63.30 -16.21 -9.23
CA LEU A 365 -63.44 -17.58 -9.77
C LEU A 365 -64.88 -18.07 -9.71
N TYR A 366 -65.55 -17.88 -8.56
CA TYR A 366 -66.94 -18.27 -8.40
C TYR A 366 -67.90 -17.42 -9.25
N LYS A 367 -67.64 -16.12 -9.42
CA LYS A 367 -68.42 -15.25 -10.32
C LYS A 367 -68.28 -15.70 -11.78
N ALA A 368 -67.06 -16.03 -12.20
CA ALA A 368 -66.80 -16.53 -13.56
C ALA A 368 -67.45 -17.89 -13.79
N LYS A 369 -67.39 -18.80 -12.82
CA LYS A 369 -68.07 -20.10 -12.85
C LYS A 369 -69.59 -19.96 -13.01
N GLU A 370 -70.23 -19.11 -12.18
CA GLU A 370 -71.67 -18.87 -12.24
C GLU A 370 -72.09 -18.23 -13.58
N ALA A 371 -71.30 -17.29 -14.10
CA ALA A 371 -71.54 -16.68 -15.42
C ALA A 371 -71.41 -17.70 -16.56
N ALA A 372 -70.42 -18.60 -16.49
CA ALA A 372 -70.24 -19.66 -17.48
C ALA A 372 -71.42 -20.64 -17.45
N GLU A 373 -71.83 -21.11 -16.27
CA GLU A 373 -72.97 -22.02 -16.09
C GLU A 373 -74.31 -21.40 -16.56
N ALA A 374 -74.48 -20.08 -16.37
CA ALA A 374 -75.63 -19.33 -16.88
C ALA A 374 -75.63 -19.17 -18.41
N SER A 375 -74.45 -19.17 -19.05
CA SER A 375 -74.33 -19.09 -20.51
C SER A 375 -74.54 -20.42 -21.23
N THR A 376 -74.38 -21.56 -20.55
CA THR A 376 -74.65 -22.91 -21.09
C THR A 376 -76.11 -23.34 -20.97
N THR A 377 -76.94 -22.56 -20.28
CA THR A 377 -78.37 -22.85 -20.02
C THR A 377 -79.34 -22.06 -20.91
N VAL A 378 -78.84 -21.46 -22.00
CA VAL A 378 -79.63 -20.79 -23.06
C VAL A 378 -79.75 -21.67 -24.29
#